data_AF-A0A1G1G509-F1
#
_entry.id   AF-A0A1G1G509-F1
#
_cell.length_a   1.000
_cell.length_b   1.000
_cell.length_c   1.000
_cell.angle_alpha   90.00
_cell.angle_beta   90.00
_cell.angle_gamma   90.00
#
_symmetry.space_group_name_H-M   'P 1'
#
loop_
_entity.id
_entity.type
_entity.pdbx_description
1 polymer ?
#
loop_
_entity_poly.entity_id
_entity_poly.type
_entity_poly.pdbx_seq_one_letter_code
_entity_poly.pdbx_strand_id
1 'polypeptide(L)'
;MIAGAIISSREIPSKIIKLFDEMRDCYMFGLYNSTIIFCRAILEECLKQHYENTNPNVPTEEIENMQLFELLKKVNLPKELKKEAHEIRKKAKNILHRAQIQNSSEIQENALSAIRSVTLVVENLFI
;
A
#
# COMPACT_ATOMS: atom_id res chain seq x y z
N MET A 1 9.15 6.32 24.54
CA MET A 1 9.94 6.50 23.31
C MET A 1 9.17 5.83 22.18
N ILE A 2 8.46 6.59 21.34
CA ILE A 2 7.69 6.00 20.23
C ILE A 2 8.70 5.76 19.12
N ALA A 3 9.06 4.50 18.89
CA ALA A 3 9.90 4.13 17.76
C ALA A 3 9.12 4.44 16.46
N GLY A 4 9.59 5.41 15.69
CA GLY A 4 9.14 5.64 14.32
C GLY A 4 9.83 4.66 13.39
N ALA A 5 9.11 4.10 12.42
CA ALA A 5 9.74 3.34 11.35
C ALA A 5 10.45 4.30 10.38
N ILE A 6 11.72 4.03 10.08
CA ILE A 6 12.47 4.75 9.05
C ILE A 6 12.55 3.84 7.83
N ILE A 7 11.93 4.25 6.73
CA ILE A 7 12.07 3.58 5.43
C ILE A 7 13.15 4.35 4.67
N SER A 8 14.27 3.69 4.38
CA SER A 8 15.37 4.26 3.59
C SER A 8 15.72 3.29 2.47
N SER A 9 15.50 3.71 1.22
CA SER A 9 15.92 2.96 0.03
C SER A 9 16.45 3.93 -1.01
N ARG A 10 17.46 3.48 -1.77
CA ARG A 10 17.99 4.22 -2.92
C ARG A 10 17.14 4.02 -4.19
N GLU A 11 16.24 3.04 -4.16
CA GLU A 11 15.51 2.57 -5.35
C GLU A 11 14.03 2.91 -5.33
N ILE A 12 13.48 3.39 -4.20
CA ILE A 12 12.06 3.77 -4.12
C ILE A 12 11.82 5.09 -4.89
N PRO A 13 10.93 5.11 -5.90
CA PRO A 13 10.59 6.31 -6.64
C PRO A 13 10.03 7.43 -5.74
N SER A 14 10.34 8.69 -6.07
CA SER A 14 9.88 9.86 -5.30
C SER A 14 8.36 9.96 -5.17
N LYS A 15 7.60 9.46 -6.16
CA LYS A 15 6.13 9.40 -6.09
C LYS A 15 5.65 8.51 -4.94
N ILE A 16 6.35 7.41 -4.66
CA ILE A 16 6.01 6.47 -3.59
C ILE A 16 6.38 7.06 -2.24
N ILE A 17 7.52 7.74 -2.15
CA ILE A 17 7.94 8.45 -0.93
C ILE A 17 6.89 9.50 -0.52
N LYS A 18 6.39 10.29 -1.48
CA LYS A 18 5.31 11.25 -1.22
C LYS A 18 4.06 10.58 -0.65
N LEU A 19 3.68 9.40 -1.16
CA LEU A 19 2.53 8.67 -0.62
C LEU A 19 2.76 8.19 0.83
N PHE A 20 4.00 7.84 1.20
CA PHE A 20 4.35 7.52 2.59
C PHE A 20 4.25 8.75 3.51
N ASP A 21 4.66 9.93 3.04
CA ASP A 21 4.50 11.18 3.79
C ASP A 21 3.01 11.49 4.02
N GLU A 22 2.17 11.40 2.98
CA GLU A 22 0.72 11.60 3.09
C GLU A 22 0.06 10.57 4.03
N MET A 23 0.48 9.31 3.95
CA MET A 23 0.02 8.24 4.84
C MET A 23 0.35 8.55 6.31
N ARG A 24 1.59 8.99 6.58
CA ARG A 24 2.05 9.37 7.93
C ARG A 24 1.21 10.52 8.46
N ASP A 25 1.06 11.58 7.68
CA ASP A 25 0.34 12.78 8.09
C ASP A 25 -1.13 12.44 8.37
N CYS A 26 -1.78 11.65 7.51
CA CYS A 26 -3.13 11.15 7.77
C CYS A 26 -3.23 10.40 9.10
N TYR A 27 -2.28 9.51 9.40
CA TYR A 27 -2.31 8.75 10.65
C TYR A 27 -2.11 9.66 11.87
N MET A 28 -1.18 10.62 11.78
CA MET A 28 -0.91 11.59 12.85
C MET A 28 -2.13 12.48 13.15
N PHE A 29 -2.91 12.85 12.13
CA PHE A 29 -4.14 13.63 12.30
C PHE A 29 -5.38 12.77 12.63
N GLY A 30 -5.22 11.46 12.88
CA GLY A 30 -6.34 10.57 13.21
C GLY A 30 -7.25 10.24 12.01
N LEU A 31 -6.81 10.52 10.79
CA LEU A 31 -7.54 10.25 9.55
C LEU A 31 -7.32 8.79 9.10
N TYR A 32 -7.69 7.83 9.95
CA TYR A 32 -7.36 6.42 9.80
C TYR A 32 -7.91 5.77 8.51
N ASN A 33 -9.10 6.17 8.07
CA ASN A 33 -9.64 5.73 6.77
C ASN A 33 -8.71 6.16 5.63
N SER A 34 -8.31 7.43 5.60
CA SER A 34 -7.38 7.97 4.60
C SER A 34 -6.03 7.26 4.66
N THR A 35 -5.51 6.96 5.86
CA THR A 35 -4.29 6.15 6.02
C THR A 35 -4.39 4.81 5.30
N ILE A 36 -5.51 4.09 5.45
CA ILE A 36 -5.70 2.78 4.78
C ILE A 36 -5.81 2.93 3.27
N ILE A 37 -6.45 4.01 2.78
CA ILE A 37 -6.51 4.32 1.35
C ILE A 37 -5.11 4.61 0.79
N PHE A 38 -4.29 5.39 1.51
CA PHE A 38 -2.89 5.62 1.14
C PHE A 38 -2.06 4.33 1.17
N CYS A 39 -2.25 3.44 2.15
CA CYS A 39 -1.60 2.12 2.15
C CYS A 39 -1.94 1.33 0.87
N ARG A 40 -3.19 1.37 0.40
CA ARG A 40 -3.59 0.75 -0.88
C ARG A 40 -2.90 1.42 -2.07
N ALA A 41 -2.81 2.75 -2.09
CA ALA A 41 -2.17 3.49 -3.17
C ALA A 41 -0.66 3.21 -3.26
N ILE A 42 0.04 3.20 -2.13
CA ILE A 42 1.46 2.83 -2.03
C ILE A 42 1.67 1.44 -2.61
N LEU A 43 0.89 0.46 -2.16
CA LEU A 43 0.97 -0.92 -2.64
C LEU A 43 0.74 -1.01 -4.16
N GLU A 44 -0.24 -0.28 -4.69
CA GLU A 44 -0.51 -0.26 -6.13
C GLU A 44 0.66 0.31 -6.93
N GLU A 45 1.20 1.45 -6.52
CA GLU A 45 2.35 2.09 -7.18
C GLU A 45 3.62 1.23 -7.11
N CYS A 46 3.87 0.59 -5.96
CA CYS A 46 4.99 -0.33 -5.79
C CYS A 46 4.89 -1.54 -6.72
N LEU A 47 3.70 -2.14 -6.84
CA LEU A 47 3.48 -3.29 -7.72
C LEU A 47 3.53 -2.89 -9.19
N LYS A 48 3.04 -1.70 -9.57
CA LYS A 48 3.18 -1.16 -10.93
C LYS A 48 4.65 -1.02 -11.31
N GLN A 49 5.44 -0.38 -10.44
CA GLN A 49 6.88 -0.20 -10.66
C GLN A 49 7.62 -1.54 -10.77
N HIS A 50 7.33 -2.48 -9.87
CA HIS A 50 7.94 -3.81 -9.91
C HIS A 50 7.54 -4.58 -11.18
N TYR A 51 6.27 -4.47 -11.60
CA TYR A 51 5.77 -5.12 -12.81
C TYR A 51 6.43 -4.53 -14.07
N GLU A 52 6.55 -3.21 -14.14
CA GLU A 52 7.25 -2.50 -15.23
C GLU A 52 8.71 -2.94 -15.34
N ASN A 53 9.44 -3.00 -14.23
CA ASN A 53 10.83 -3.44 -14.21
C ASN A 53 11.01 -4.90 -14.64
N THR A 54 10.04 -5.77 -14.36
CA THR A 54 10.09 -7.20 -14.69
C THR A 54 9.48 -7.54 -16.05
N ASN A 55 8.74 -6.62 -16.67
CA ASN A 55 8.04 -6.82 -17.94
C ASN A 55 8.27 -5.60 -18.88
N PRO A 56 9.51 -5.36 -19.32
CA PRO A 56 9.88 -4.15 -20.08
C PRO A 56 9.20 -4.01 -21.45
N ASN A 57 8.56 -5.08 -21.94
CA ASN A 57 7.85 -5.09 -23.23
C ASN A 57 6.38 -4.68 -23.10
N VAL A 58 5.84 -4.53 -21.87
CA VAL A 58 4.47 -4.08 -21.66
C VAL A 58 4.46 -2.54 -21.65
N PRO A 59 3.61 -1.88 -22.45
CA PRO A 59 3.54 -0.42 -22.46
C PRO A 59 3.20 0.16 -21.08
N THR A 60 3.91 1.21 -20.64
CA THR A 60 3.68 1.87 -19.35
C THR A 60 2.23 2.31 -19.17
N GLU A 61 1.58 2.80 -20.23
CA GLU A 61 0.15 3.18 -20.19
C GLU A 61 -0.76 2.00 -19.86
N GLU A 62 -0.45 0.78 -20.32
CA GLU A 62 -1.20 -0.42 -19.95
C GLU A 62 -1.05 -0.69 -18.44
N ILE A 63 0.18 -0.56 -17.91
CA ILE A 63 0.51 -0.80 -16.50
C ILE A 63 -0.17 0.23 -15.58
N GLU A 64 -0.17 1.51 -15.97
CA GLU A 64 -0.80 2.58 -15.19
C GLU A 64 -2.30 2.36 -14.99
N ASN A 65 -2.97 1.80 -16.00
CA ASN A 65 -4.39 1.49 -15.97
C ASN A 65 -4.73 0.22 -15.16
N MET A 66 -3.74 -0.60 -14.81
CA MET A 66 -3.98 -1.83 -14.04
C MET A 66 -4.43 -1.51 -12.61
N GLN A 67 -5.52 -2.14 -12.21
CA GLN A 67 -6.01 -2.05 -10.84
C GLN A 67 -5.23 -2.99 -9.92
N LEU A 68 -5.16 -2.67 -8.61
CA LEU A 68 -4.51 -3.53 -7.62
C LEU A 68 -4.93 -5.02 -7.67
N PHE A 69 -6.17 -5.32 -8.08
CA PHE A 69 -6.59 -6.72 -8.26
C PHE A 69 -5.75 -7.47 -9.31
N GLU A 70 -5.53 -6.81 -10.44
CA GLU A 70 -4.90 -7.35 -11.62
C GLU A 70 -3.41 -7.47 -11.38
N LEU A 71 -2.82 -6.44 -10.76
CA LEU A 71 -1.42 -6.46 -10.32
C LEU A 71 -1.13 -7.64 -9.39
N LEU A 72 -2.00 -7.93 -8.42
CA LEU A 72 -1.83 -9.09 -7.53
C LEU A 72 -1.96 -10.44 -8.25
N LYS A 73 -2.56 -10.50 -9.44
CA LYS A 73 -2.57 -11.70 -10.27
C LYS A 73 -1.31 -11.82 -11.12
N LYS A 74 -0.80 -10.69 -11.62
CA LYS A 74 0.33 -10.65 -12.56
C LYS A 74 1.71 -10.65 -11.90
N VAL A 75 1.84 -10.01 -10.73
CA VAL A 75 3.10 -9.96 -9.98
C VAL A 75 3.31 -11.25 -9.18
N ASN A 76 4.49 -11.85 -9.32
CA ASN A 76 4.88 -13.02 -8.55
C ASN A 76 5.36 -12.61 -7.15
N LEU A 77 4.49 -12.76 -6.16
CA LEU A 77 4.80 -12.51 -4.75
C LEU A 77 4.78 -13.83 -3.95
N PRO A 78 5.65 -13.97 -2.93
CA PRO A 78 5.47 -14.95 -1.87
C PRO A 78 4.03 -14.96 -1.33
N LYS A 79 3.53 -16.14 -0.96
CA LYS A 79 2.14 -16.35 -0.56
C LYS A 79 1.74 -15.46 0.62
N GLU A 80 2.66 -15.27 1.55
CA GLU A 80 2.53 -14.46 2.75
C GLU A 80 2.35 -12.98 2.38
N LEU A 81 3.22 -12.45 1.53
CA LEU A 81 3.12 -11.06 1.05
C LEU A 81 1.86 -10.82 0.22
N LYS A 82 1.48 -11.82 -0.60
CA LYS A 82 0.23 -11.76 -1.37
C LYS A 82 -1.00 -11.72 -0.46
N LYS A 83 -0.96 -12.43 0.67
CA LYS A 83 -2.01 -12.39 1.69
C LYS A 83 -2.09 -11.00 2.34
N GLU A 84 -0.96 -10.44 2.77
CA GLU A 84 -0.89 -9.08 3.35
C GLU A 84 -1.44 -8.02 2.39
N ALA A 85 -1.01 -8.08 1.12
CA ALA A 85 -1.47 -7.19 0.06
C ALA A 85 -3.00 -7.34 -0.21
N HIS A 86 -3.51 -8.57 -0.17
CA HIS A 86 -4.95 -8.82 -0.29
C HIS A 86 -5.76 -8.25 0.90
N GLU A 87 -5.23 -8.30 2.12
CA GLU A 87 -5.91 -7.75 3.29
C GLU A 87 -5.98 -6.21 3.23
N ILE A 88 -4.90 -5.53 2.81
CA ILE A 88 -4.94 -4.08 2.55
C ILE A 88 -6.01 -3.75 1.51
N ARG A 89 -6.04 -4.48 0.39
CA ARG A 89 -7.04 -4.32 -0.67
C ARG A 89 -8.46 -4.47 -0.14
N LYS A 90 -8.73 -5.47 0.71
CA LYS A 90 -10.07 -5.71 1.30
C LYS A 90 -10.47 -4.56 2.23
N LYS A 91 -9.58 -4.14 3.13
CA LYS A 91 -9.84 -3.02 4.06
C LYS A 91 -10.18 -1.74 3.31
N ALA A 92 -9.35 -1.36 2.33
CA ALA A 92 -9.58 -0.17 1.52
C ALA A 92 -10.86 -0.28 0.66
N LYS A 93 -11.13 -1.45 0.08
CA LYS A 93 -12.39 -1.71 -0.65
C LYS A 93 -13.61 -1.51 0.26
N ASN A 94 -13.56 -2.00 1.50
CA ASN A 94 -14.65 -1.83 2.45
C ASN A 94 -14.89 -0.36 2.79
N ILE A 95 -13.83 0.43 2.99
CA ILE A 95 -13.93 1.88 3.26
C ILE A 95 -14.58 2.61 2.07
N LEU A 96 -14.16 2.30 0.83
CA LEU A 96 -14.70 2.94 -0.36
C LEU A 96 -16.17 2.60 -0.64
N HIS A 97 -16.61 1.37 -0.31
CA HIS A 97 -17.98 0.92 -0.57
C HIS A 97 -18.93 1.02 0.63
N ARG A 98 -18.45 1.31 1.82
CA ARG A 98 -19.28 1.41 3.02
C ARG A 98 -18.98 2.71 3.76
N ALA A 99 -19.99 3.56 3.88
CA ALA A 99 -20.07 4.58 4.92
C ALA A 99 -20.37 3.94 6.31
N GLN A 100 -19.71 2.83 6.64
CA GLN A 100 -19.92 2.18 7.93
C GLN A 100 -19.17 2.95 9.01
N ILE A 101 -19.91 3.36 10.03
CA ILE A 101 -19.38 3.91 11.27
C ILE A 101 -18.66 2.76 11.98
N GLN A 102 -17.35 2.65 11.78
CA GLN A 102 -16.50 1.82 12.64
C GLN A 102 -16.18 2.58 13.92
N ASN A 103 -16.06 1.88 15.04
CA ASN A 103 -15.57 2.52 16.27
C ASN A 103 -14.12 2.99 16.03
N SER A 104 -13.78 4.18 16.55
CA SER A 104 -12.47 4.83 16.39
C SER A 104 -11.27 3.93 16.72
N SER A 105 -11.39 3.07 17.76
CA SER A 105 -10.33 2.14 18.15
C SER A 105 -10.08 1.06 17.09
N GLU A 106 -11.14 0.50 16.51
CA GLU A 106 -11.04 -0.56 15.50
C GLU A 106 -10.41 -0.02 14.21
N ILE A 107 -10.83 1.17 13.77
CA ILE A 107 -10.27 1.76 12.55
C ILE A 107 -8.81 2.16 12.73
N GLN A 108 -8.41 2.61 13.93
CA GLN A 108 -7.03 2.91 14.25
C GLN A 108 -6.14 1.65 14.19
N GLU A 109 -6.59 0.54 14.78
CA GLU A 109 -5.89 -0.75 14.71
C GLU A 109 -5.79 -1.26 13.27
N ASN A 110 -6.88 -1.13 12.50
CA ASN A 110 -6.90 -1.49 11.09
C ASN A 110 -5.90 -0.68 10.27
N ALA A 111 -5.78 0.64 10.54
CA ALA A 111 -4.81 1.52 9.90
C ALA A 111 -3.37 1.16 10.28
N LEU A 112 -3.10 0.90 11.56
CA LEU A 112 -1.77 0.48 12.00
C LEU A 112 -1.35 -0.86 11.39
N SER A 113 -2.29 -1.82 11.32
CA SER A 113 -2.06 -3.08 10.63
C SER A 113 -1.80 -2.86 9.14
N ALA A 114 -2.55 -1.98 8.47
CA ALA A 114 -2.33 -1.67 7.05
C ALA A 114 -0.94 -1.04 6.81
N ILE A 115 -0.50 -0.13 7.69
CA ILE A 115 0.86 0.45 7.65
C ILE A 115 1.91 -0.67 7.75
N ARG A 116 1.78 -1.58 8.73
CA ARG A 116 2.73 -2.69 8.89
C ARG A 116 2.78 -3.60 7.65
N SER A 117 1.61 -3.97 7.14
CA SER A 117 1.48 -4.82 5.95
C SER A 117 2.08 -4.16 4.71
N VAL A 118 1.83 -2.87 4.49
CA VAL A 118 2.36 -2.19 3.30
C VAL A 118 3.87 -2.01 3.40
N THR A 119 4.40 -1.62 4.57
CA THR A 119 5.84 -1.52 4.78
C THR A 119 6.53 -2.85 4.52
N LEU A 120 6.01 -3.95 5.05
CA LEU A 120 6.56 -5.29 4.80
C LEU A 120 6.61 -5.64 3.31
N VAL A 121 5.54 -5.37 2.56
CA VAL A 121 5.50 -5.64 1.12
C VAL A 121 6.49 -4.74 0.37
N VAL A 122 6.58 -3.46 0.72
CA VAL A 122 7.50 -2.52 0.07
C VAL A 122 8.95 -2.89 0.34
N GLU A 123 9.30 -3.25 1.58
CA GLU A 123 10.64 -3.73 1.92
C GLU A 123 11.03 -4.91 1.02
N ASN A 124 10.18 -5.93 0.91
CA ASN A 124 10.48 -7.11 0.08
C ASN A 124 10.51 -6.85 -1.44
N LEU A 125 10.02 -5.70 -1.90
CA LEU A 125 10.03 -5.32 -3.32
C LEU A 125 11.25 -4.47 -3.71
N PHE A 126 11.84 -3.73 -2.77
CA PHE A 126 12.85 -2.70 -3.03
C PHE A 126 14.09 -2.74 -2.12
N ILE A 127 14.16 -3.66 -1.16
CA ILE A 127 15.24 -3.80 -0.17
C ILE A 127 15.61 -5.28 -0.07
#